data_AF-A0A812U1G3-F1
#
_entry.id   AF-A0A812U1G3-F1
#
_cell.length_a   1.000
_cell.length_b   1.000
_cell.length_c   1.000
_cell.angle_alpha   90.00
_cell.angle_beta   90.00
_cell.angle_gamma   90.00
#
_symmetry.space_group_name_H-M   'P 1'
#
loop_
_entity.id
_entity.type
_entity.pdbx_description
1 polymer ?
#
loop_
_entity_poly.entity_id
_entity_poly.type
_entity_poly.pdbx_seq_one_letter_code
_entity_poly.pdbx_strand_id
1 'polypeptide(L)'
;MYLVYFDNLLDVRRGKEQIAFNRLRDGALSTNMIAACCKTLLCVEHPRYEGQSVLLFPDFCPISGLEPLPAASRVHIRDWPAEAYAKLPSLPGTWREDGRLHAETEEDKVAVARNTEAVRAKMSQDASGFLTFQQLLRAAGGQVDTLHLPEGAQSRSIKASLAE
;
A
#
# COMPACT_ATOMS: atom_id res chain seq x y z
N MET A 1 1.39 12.39 -4.32
CA MET A 1 1.41 11.08 -3.63
C MET A 1 1.36 9.94 -4.63
N TYR A 2 2.50 9.28 -4.78
CA TYR A 2 2.60 8.01 -5.51
C TYR A 2 3.02 6.90 -4.54
N LEU A 3 2.71 5.67 -4.95
CA LEU A 3 2.91 4.46 -4.19
C LEU A 3 4.01 3.65 -4.87
N VAL A 4 4.96 3.13 -4.09
CA VAL A 4 5.98 2.20 -4.59
C VAL A 4 5.96 0.93 -3.77
N TYR A 5 6.13 -0.20 -4.45
CA TYR A 5 6.12 -1.50 -3.83
C TYR A 5 7.52 -2.10 -3.88
N PHE A 6 7.91 -2.68 -2.76
CA PHE A 6 9.15 -3.42 -2.63
C PHE A 6 8.87 -4.80 -2.07
N ASP A 7 9.80 -5.70 -2.33
CA ASP A 7 9.98 -6.97 -1.67
C ASP A 7 9.80 -6.86 -0.15
N ASN A 8 9.08 -7.80 0.43
CA ASN A 8 8.85 -7.88 1.88
C ASN A 8 10.04 -8.51 2.64
N LEU A 9 11.27 -8.31 2.18
CA LEU A 9 12.49 -8.72 2.87
C LEU A 9 13.25 -7.47 3.28
N LEU A 10 13.32 -7.26 4.59
CA LEU A 10 13.78 -6.02 5.20
C LEU A 10 15.06 -6.28 5.99
N ASP A 11 16.07 -5.48 5.73
CA ASP A 11 17.30 -5.40 6.52
C ASP A 11 17.20 -4.21 7.49
N VAL A 12 16.75 -4.50 8.71
CA VAL A 12 16.63 -3.48 9.76
C VAL A 12 17.99 -3.26 10.41
N ARG A 13 18.75 -2.30 9.86
CA ARG A 13 20.11 -1.98 10.32
C ARG A 13 20.17 -1.46 11.77
N ARG A 14 19.16 -0.72 12.22
CA ARG A 14 19.09 -0.06 13.55
C ARG A 14 17.63 0.14 13.98
N GLY A 15 17.41 0.28 15.30
CA GLY A 15 16.12 0.70 15.87
C GLY A 15 15.01 -0.34 15.74
N LYS A 16 15.36 -1.64 15.67
CA LYS A 16 14.40 -2.73 15.54
C LYS A 16 13.44 -2.79 16.72
N GLU A 17 13.95 -2.49 17.91
CA GLU A 17 13.21 -2.35 19.17
C GLU A 17 12.27 -1.13 19.21
N GLN A 18 12.45 -0.19 18.28
CA GLN A 18 11.61 1.00 18.12
C GLN A 18 10.59 0.84 17.00
N ILE A 19 10.35 -0.37 16.51
CA ILE A 19 9.30 -0.65 15.53
C ILE A 19 7.99 -0.94 16.26
N ALA A 20 6.92 -0.28 15.81
CA ALA A 20 5.55 -0.55 16.25
C ALA A 20 4.62 -0.69 15.04
N PHE A 21 3.40 -1.16 15.28
CA PHE A 21 2.43 -1.40 14.21
C PHE A 21 1.10 -0.76 14.55
N ASN A 22 0.44 -0.20 13.54
CA ASN A 22 -0.91 0.31 13.71
C ASN A 22 -1.77 0.09 12.47
N ARG A 23 -3.07 0.32 12.63
CA ARG A 23 -4.04 0.45 11.55
C ARG A 23 -4.84 1.72 11.75
N LEU A 24 -5.36 2.26 10.65
CA LEU A 24 -6.08 3.52 10.69
C LEU A 24 -7.39 3.45 11.48
N ARG A 25 -8.07 2.29 11.42
CA ARG A 25 -9.40 2.06 12.01
C ARG A 25 -9.67 0.57 12.18
N ASP A 26 -10.73 0.24 12.91
CA ASP A 26 -11.24 -1.12 13.01
C ASP A 26 -11.66 -1.64 11.63
N GLY A 27 -11.37 -2.91 11.34
CA GLY A 27 -11.65 -3.53 10.04
C GLY A 27 -10.76 -3.08 8.87
N ALA A 28 -9.85 -2.11 9.07
CA ALA A 28 -8.87 -1.76 8.04
C ALA A 28 -8.00 -2.97 7.67
N LEU A 29 -7.88 -3.25 6.37
CA LEU A 29 -7.12 -4.40 5.87
C LEU A 29 -5.61 -4.19 5.95
N SER A 30 -5.16 -2.95 5.76
CA SER A 30 -3.74 -2.62 5.78
C SER A 30 -3.19 -2.46 7.19
N THR A 31 -1.99 -2.98 7.41
CA THR A 31 -1.22 -2.75 8.64
C THR A 31 -0.01 -1.89 8.31
N ASN A 32 0.16 -0.81 9.07
CA ASN A 32 1.29 0.09 8.97
C ASN A 32 2.40 -0.38 9.91
N MET A 33 3.64 -0.37 9.44
CA MET A 33 4.82 -0.39 10.29
C MET A 33 5.31 1.05 10.50
N ILE A 34 5.53 1.42 11.76
CA ILE A 34 5.89 2.77 12.16
C ILE A 34 7.10 2.77 13.10
N ALA A 35 7.78 3.92 13.19
CA ALA A 35 8.70 4.18 14.30
C ALA A 35 7.91 4.52 15.57
N ALA A 36 8.13 3.79 16.66
CA ALA A 36 7.38 3.91 17.91
C ALA A 36 7.53 5.29 18.56
N CYS A 37 8.72 5.91 18.45
CA CYS A 37 9.08 7.17 19.10
C CYS A 37 8.41 8.41 18.49
N CYS A 38 8.24 8.45 17.16
CA CYS A 38 7.75 9.62 16.43
C CYS A 38 6.56 9.32 15.51
N LYS A 39 6.14 8.05 15.44
CA LYS A 39 5.03 7.56 14.60
C LYS A 39 5.23 7.76 13.09
N THR A 40 6.47 7.98 12.63
CA THR A 40 6.81 8.00 11.20
C THR A 40 6.37 6.69 10.54
N LEU A 41 5.63 6.80 9.44
CA LEU A 41 5.24 5.67 8.60
C LEU A 41 6.45 5.16 7.82
N LEU A 42 6.82 3.90 8.05
CA LEU A 42 7.97 3.26 7.41
C LEU A 42 7.52 2.53 6.14
N CYS A 43 6.58 1.60 6.28
CA CYS A 43 5.92 0.94 5.15
C CYS A 43 4.58 0.33 5.57
N VAL A 44 3.83 -0.17 4.60
CA VAL A 44 2.48 -0.74 4.79
C VAL A 44 2.40 -2.10 4.16
N GLU A 45 1.86 -3.07 4.89
CA GLU A 45 1.45 -4.35 4.34
C GLU A 45 -0.04 -4.33 4.00
N HIS A 46 -0.41 -4.89 2.85
CA HIS A 46 -1.80 -5.11 2.48
C HIS A 46 -2.00 -6.61 2.17
N PRO A 47 -2.99 -7.29 2.80
CA PRO A 47 -3.18 -8.74 2.69
C PRO A 47 -3.28 -9.28 1.26
N ARG A 48 -3.81 -8.47 0.34
CA ARG A 48 -3.88 -8.74 -1.11
C ARG A 48 -2.52 -9.14 -1.74
N TYR A 49 -1.40 -8.75 -1.14
CA TYR A 49 -0.06 -9.09 -1.64
C TYR A 49 0.56 -10.30 -0.96
N GLU A 50 -0.21 -11.04 -0.15
CA GLU A 50 0.16 -12.38 0.36
C GLU A 50 1.52 -12.42 1.07
N GLY A 51 1.86 -11.31 1.74
CA GLY A 51 3.14 -11.15 2.43
C GLY A 51 4.37 -11.11 1.51
N GLN A 52 4.20 -10.87 0.20
CA GLN A 52 5.31 -10.80 -0.76
C GLN A 52 5.86 -9.37 -0.91
N SER A 53 5.03 -8.36 -0.69
CA SER A 53 5.45 -6.96 -0.85
C SER A 53 4.91 -6.03 0.23
N VAL A 54 5.65 -4.94 0.41
CA VAL A 54 5.29 -3.80 1.24
C VAL A 54 5.23 -2.54 0.38
N LEU A 55 4.34 -1.65 0.78
CA LEU A 55 4.09 -0.35 0.16
C LEU A 55 4.85 0.75 0.91
N LEU A 56 5.47 1.67 0.17
CA LEU A 56 6.07 2.89 0.70
C LEU A 56 5.47 4.13 0.03
N PHE A 57 5.59 5.26 0.74
CA PHE A 57 5.16 6.59 0.30
C PHE A 57 6.38 7.50 0.22
N PRO A 58 7.03 7.62 -0.95
CA PRO A 58 8.30 8.35 -1.05
C PRO A 58 8.20 9.83 -0.70
N ASP A 59 7.01 10.42 -0.85
CA ASP A 59 6.70 11.80 -0.44
C ASP A 59 6.83 12.01 1.10
N PHE A 60 6.70 10.95 1.90
CA PHE A 60 6.81 11.01 3.37
C PHE A 60 8.08 10.34 3.90
N CYS A 61 8.55 9.29 3.21
CA CYS A 61 9.77 8.56 3.54
C CYS A 61 10.65 8.48 2.29
N PRO A 62 11.51 9.49 2.03
CA PRO A 62 12.37 9.52 0.86
C PRO A 62 13.27 8.27 0.79
N ILE A 63 13.39 7.72 -0.40
CA ILE A 63 14.19 6.51 -0.65
C ILE A 63 15.59 6.95 -1.07
N SER A 64 16.59 6.56 -0.29
CA SER A 64 17.99 6.85 -0.60
C SER A 64 18.59 5.78 -1.51
N GLY A 65 19.43 6.18 -2.46
CA GLY A 65 20.19 5.27 -3.31
C GLY A 65 19.38 4.61 -4.43
N LEU A 66 18.19 5.14 -4.74
CA LEU A 66 17.35 4.68 -5.84
C LEU A 66 16.85 5.89 -6.63
N GLU A 67 16.92 5.82 -7.95
CA GLU A 67 16.27 6.79 -8.82
C GLU A 67 14.74 6.71 -8.66
N PRO A 68 14.00 7.82 -8.85
CA PRO A 68 12.55 7.81 -8.79
C PRO A 68 11.94 6.75 -9.73
N LEU A 69 11.22 5.79 -9.15
CA LEU A 69 10.53 4.77 -9.93
C LEU A 69 9.33 5.38 -10.67
N PRO A 70 9.20 5.19 -11.99
CA PRO A 70 8.07 5.71 -12.75
C PRO A 70 6.77 5.01 -12.33
N ALA A 71 5.69 5.77 -12.23
CA ALA A 71 4.37 5.21 -11.96
C ALA A 71 3.90 4.36 -13.15
N ALA A 72 3.44 3.13 -12.87
CA ALA A 72 2.99 2.18 -13.89
C ALA A 72 1.48 2.22 -14.16
N SER A 73 0.69 2.73 -13.21
CA SER A 73 -0.77 2.82 -13.30
C SER A 73 -1.35 3.79 -12.28
N ARG A 74 -2.65 4.06 -12.37
CA ARG A 74 -3.45 4.82 -11.40
C ARG A 74 -4.60 3.98 -10.89
N VAL A 75 -4.87 4.12 -9.60
CA VAL A 75 -6.01 3.50 -8.92
C VAL A 75 -6.92 4.59 -8.39
N HIS A 76 -8.21 4.32 -8.34
CA HIS A 76 -9.23 5.26 -7.86
C HIS A 76 -9.29 6.57 -8.66
N ILE A 77 -9.16 6.49 -10.00
CA ILE A 77 -9.06 7.69 -10.86
C ILE A 77 -10.30 8.60 -10.79
N ARG A 78 -11.47 8.03 -10.51
CA ARG A 78 -12.74 8.77 -10.35
C ARG A 78 -12.99 9.30 -8.94
N ASP A 79 -12.10 9.05 -7.99
CA ASP A 79 -12.15 9.69 -6.66
C ASP A 79 -11.52 11.11 -6.69
N TRP A 80 -10.94 11.51 -7.83
CA TRP A 80 -10.31 12.81 -8.06
C TRP A 80 -11.21 13.70 -8.92
N PRO A 81 -11.19 15.04 -8.75
CA PRO A 81 -11.84 15.95 -9.68
C PRO A 81 -11.31 15.74 -11.11
N ALA A 82 -12.21 15.65 -12.08
CA ALA A 82 -11.86 15.30 -13.46
C ALA A 82 -10.86 16.28 -14.07
N GLU A 83 -10.99 17.58 -13.78
CA GLU A 83 -10.09 18.63 -14.24
C GLU A 83 -8.69 18.55 -13.63
N ALA A 84 -8.56 17.98 -12.43
CA ALA A 84 -7.26 17.74 -11.81
C ALA A 84 -6.60 16.49 -12.43
N TYR A 85 -7.39 15.43 -12.65
CA TYR A 85 -6.92 14.20 -13.28
C TYR A 85 -6.43 14.42 -14.71
N ALA A 86 -7.14 15.25 -15.49
CA ALA A 86 -6.79 15.56 -16.88
C ALA A 86 -5.41 16.24 -17.05
N LYS A 87 -4.84 16.81 -15.98
CA LYS A 87 -3.50 17.43 -15.99
C LYS A 87 -2.37 16.43 -15.78
N LEU A 88 -2.67 15.18 -15.42
CA LEU A 88 -1.67 14.16 -15.14
C LEU A 88 -1.23 13.46 -16.44
N PRO A 89 0.01 12.95 -16.51
CA PRO A 89 0.43 12.08 -17.59
C PRO A 89 -0.52 10.88 -17.72
N SER A 90 -0.82 10.51 -18.96
CA SER A 90 -1.66 9.35 -19.28
C SER A 90 -1.00 8.07 -18.76
N LEU A 91 -1.75 7.31 -17.97
CA LEU A 91 -1.37 6.00 -17.46
C LEU A 91 -2.63 5.13 -17.34
N PRO A 92 -2.50 3.80 -17.47
CA PRO A 92 -3.61 2.89 -17.23
C PRO A 92 -4.29 3.15 -15.90
N GLY A 93 -5.60 3.40 -15.93
CA GLY A 93 -6.36 3.86 -14.78
C GLY A 93 -7.49 2.90 -14.44
N THR A 94 -7.75 2.72 -13.14
CA THR A 94 -8.93 1.99 -12.66
C THR A 94 -9.71 2.77 -11.63
N TRP A 95 -11.01 2.52 -11.54
CA TRP A 95 -11.86 2.95 -10.43
C TRP A 95 -12.76 1.83 -9.96
N ARG A 96 -13.46 2.06 -8.84
CA ARG A 96 -14.49 1.15 -8.35
C ARG A 96 -15.83 1.86 -8.28
N GLU A 97 -16.85 1.15 -8.71
CA GLU A 97 -18.25 1.58 -8.72
C GLU A 97 -19.08 0.32 -8.49
N ASP A 98 -19.98 0.37 -7.50
CA ASP A 98 -20.82 -0.76 -7.06
C ASP A 98 -20.04 -2.05 -6.79
N GLY A 99 -18.88 -1.90 -6.12
CA GLY A 99 -17.99 -3.02 -5.79
C GLY A 99 -17.22 -3.62 -6.97
N ARG A 100 -17.52 -3.21 -8.20
CA ARG A 100 -16.86 -3.69 -9.43
C ARG A 100 -15.65 -2.83 -9.78
N LEU A 101 -14.66 -3.45 -10.42
CA LEU A 101 -13.47 -2.75 -10.92
C LEU A 101 -13.73 -2.37 -12.38
N HIS A 102 -13.49 -1.10 -12.70
CA HIS A 102 -13.65 -0.52 -14.02
C HIS A 102 -12.36 0.14 -14.47
N ALA A 103 -12.23 0.35 -15.77
CA ALA A 103 -11.14 1.06 -16.44
C ALA A 103 -11.70 1.78 -17.67
N GLU A 104 -10.98 2.74 -18.23
CA GLU A 104 -11.40 3.46 -19.45
C GLU A 104 -11.44 2.52 -20.66
N THR A 105 -10.50 1.57 -20.70
CA THR A 105 -10.41 0.52 -21.72
C THR A 105 -10.14 -0.85 -21.10
N GLU A 106 -10.42 -1.93 -21.83
CA GLU A 106 -10.04 -3.28 -21.36
C GLU A 106 -8.51 -3.46 -21.35
N GLU A 107 -7.78 -2.78 -22.23
CA GLU A 107 -6.31 -2.74 -22.21
C GLU A 107 -5.78 -2.14 -20.91
N ASP A 108 -6.39 -1.05 -20.44
CA ASP A 108 -6.02 -0.43 -19.16
C ASP A 108 -6.25 -1.40 -18.00
N LYS A 109 -7.39 -2.08 -18.00
CA LYS A 109 -7.74 -3.07 -16.98
C LYS A 109 -6.72 -4.21 -16.94
N VAL A 110 -6.34 -4.75 -18.10
CA VAL A 110 -5.30 -5.78 -18.22
C VAL A 110 -3.95 -5.27 -17.76
N ALA A 111 -3.58 -4.04 -18.13
CA ALA A 111 -2.32 -3.44 -17.71
C ALA A 111 -2.26 -3.26 -16.18
N VAL A 112 -3.32 -2.77 -15.54
CA VAL A 112 -3.38 -2.64 -14.07
C VAL A 112 -3.36 -4.00 -13.38
N ALA A 113 -4.05 -5.01 -13.93
CA ALA A 113 -4.01 -6.37 -13.41
C ALA A 113 -2.60 -6.97 -13.48
N ARG A 114 -1.91 -6.83 -14.62
CA ARG A 114 -0.52 -7.26 -14.80
C ARG A 114 0.43 -6.55 -13.83
N ASN A 115 0.28 -5.24 -13.64
CA ASN A 115 1.10 -4.49 -12.68
C ASN A 115 0.86 -4.98 -11.24
N THR A 116 -0.39 -5.28 -10.89
CA THR A 116 -0.74 -5.82 -9.57
C THR A 116 -0.12 -7.21 -9.36
N GLU A 117 -0.14 -8.05 -10.39
CA GLU A 117 0.45 -9.39 -10.35
C GLU A 117 1.99 -9.33 -10.27
N ALA A 118 2.63 -8.39 -10.97
CA ALA A 118 4.07 -8.17 -10.86
C ALA A 118 4.49 -7.82 -9.42
N VAL A 119 3.65 -7.07 -8.68
CA VAL A 119 3.86 -6.74 -7.26
C VAL A 119 3.60 -7.94 -6.33
N ARG A 120 2.84 -8.94 -6.79
CA ARG A 120 2.58 -10.20 -6.07
C ARG A 120 3.58 -11.31 -6.40
N ALA A 121 4.37 -11.14 -7.45
CA ALA A 121 5.29 -12.17 -7.91
C ALA A 121 6.21 -12.63 -6.76
N LYS A 122 6.44 -13.94 -6.68
CA LYS A 122 7.12 -14.59 -5.56
C LYS A 122 8.52 -14.03 -5.34
N MET A 123 8.85 -13.83 -4.07
CA MET A 123 10.19 -13.45 -3.61
C MET A 123 11.23 -14.56 -3.85
N SER A 124 12.50 -14.16 -3.99
CA SER A 124 13.64 -15.08 -3.86
C SER A 124 13.63 -15.72 -2.46
N GLN A 125 13.80 -17.03 -2.39
CA GLN A 125 13.80 -17.78 -1.12
C GLN A 125 15.09 -17.63 -0.30
N ASP A 126 16.11 -16.97 -0.85
CA ASP A 126 17.36 -16.72 -0.12
C ASP A 126 17.22 -15.46 0.75
N ALA A 127 16.74 -15.67 1.98
CA ALA A 127 16.42 -14.63 2.96
C ALA A 127 17.41 -14.57 4.13
N SER A 128 18.60 -15.18 4.01
CA SER A 128 19.58 -15.22 5.10
C SER A 128 19.96 -13.79 5.54
N GLY A 129 19.68 -13.47 6.81
CA GLY A 129 19.97 -12.15 7.39
C GLY A 129 18.88 -11.09 7.22
N PHE A 130 17.81 -11.37 6.47
CA PHE A 130 16.67 -10.45 6.27
C PHE A 130 15.47 -10.89 7.12
N LEU A 131 14.56 -9.96 7.40
CA LEU A 131 13.31 -10.21 8.11
C LEU A 131 12.12 -9.77 7.29
N THR A 132 11.04 -10.54 7.32
CA THR A 132 9.77 -10.10 6.74
C THR A 132 9.03 -9.14 7.65
N PHE A 133 8.10 -8.35 7.09
CA PHE A 133 7.16 -7.54 7.88
C PHE A 133 6.46 -8.37 8.96
N GLN A 134 6.03 -9.59 8.64
CA GLN A 134 5.34 -10.47 9.60
C GLN A 134 6.30 -10.99 10.68
N GLN A 135 7.58 -11.23 10.36
CA GLN A 135 8.58 -11.58 11.38
C GLN A 135 8.86 -10.39 12.31
N LEU A 136 8.92 -9.17 11.77
CA LEU A 136 9.06 -7.96 12.58
C LEU A 136 7.83 -7.71 13.48
N LEU A 137 6.63 -7.93 12.94
CA LEU A 137 5.38 -7.85 13.72
C LEU A 137 5.38 -8.86 14.88
N ARG A 138 5.75 -10.12 14.61
CA ARG A 138 5.87 -11.14 15.67
C ARG A 138 6.93 -10.75 16.71
N ALA A 139 8.06 -10.20 16.28
CA ALA A 139 9.12 -9.74 17.19
C ALA A 139 8.68 -8.57 18.08
N ALA A 140 7.76 -7.73 17.61
CA ALA A 140 7.12 -6.67 18.39
C ALA A 140 5.93 -7.17 19.25
N GLY A 141 5.83 -8.48 19.49
CA GLY A 141 4.76 -9.08 20.30
C GLY A 141 3.42 -9.25 19.56
N GLY A 142 3.38 -9.03 18.24
CA GLY A 142 2.17 -9.19 17.43
C GLY A 142 1.11 -8.12 17.68
N GLN A 143 1.45 -7.04 18.40
CA GLN A 143 0.51 -5.96 18.73
C GLN A 143 0.33 -5.02 17.54
N VAL A 144 -0.91 -4.66 17.25
CA VAL A 144 -1.29 -3.67 16.23
C VAL A 144 -2.29 -2.71 16.85
N ASP A 145 -1.87 -1.47 17.06
CA ASP A 145 -2.74 -0.42 17.59
C ASP A 145 -3.78 0.01 16.57
N THR A 146 -4.97 0.41 17.03
CA THR A 146 -5.98 1.02 16.16
C THR A 146 -6.07 2.50 16.46
N LEU A 147 -5.90 3.34 15.44
CA LEU A 147 -5.93 4.80 15.60
C LEU A 147 -7.35 5.39 15.67
N HIS A 148 -8.37 4.58 15.38
CA HIS A 148 -9.80 4.95 15.38
C HIS A 148 -10.10 6.22 14.55
N LEU A 149 -9.44 6.39 13.40
CA LEU A 149 -9.68 7.51 12.50
C LEU A 149 -11.04 7.38 11.81
N PRO A 150 -11.79 8.49 11.65
CA PRO A 150 -13.09 8.47 10.99
C PRO A 150 -12.98 8.01 9.54
N GLU A 151 -14.02 7.32 9.06
CA GLU A 151 -14.16 7.00 7.65
C GLU A 151 -14.59 8.23 6.86
N GLY A 152 -13.89 8.50 5.75
CA GLY A 152 -14.26 9.56 4.82
C GLY A 152 -15.29 9.07 3.81
N ALA A 153 -15.96 10.00 3.12
CA ALA A 153 -16.97 9.70 2.10
C ALA A 153 -16.47 8.80 0.95
N GLN A 154 -15.15 8.75 0.72
CA GLN A 154 -14.54 7.87 -0.28
C GLN A 154 -14.27 6.45 0.21
N SER A 155 -14.64 6.11 1.46
CA SER A 155 -14.44 4.79 2.02
C SER A 155 -15.20 3.72 1.25
N ARG A 156 -14.52 2.60 0.95
CA ARG A 156 -15.14 1.46 0.28
C ARG A 156 -16.27 0.85 1.10
N SER A 157 -16.12 0.76 2.43
CA SER A 157 -17.15 0.22 3.33
C SER A 157 -18.40 1.08 3.30
N ILE A 158 -18.26 2.40 3.40
CA ILE A 158 -19.39 3.34 3.28
C ILE A 158 -20.07 3.23 1.92
N LYS A 159 -19.30 3.24 0.82
CA LYS A 159 -19.86 3.11 -0.53
C LYS A 159 -20.60 1.78 -0.72
N ALA A 160 -20.13 0.70 -0.12
CA ALA A 160 -20.78 -0.60 -0.19
C ALA A 160 -22.09 -0.65 0.62
N SER A 161 -22.13 -0.05 1.83
CA SER A 161 -23.34 -0.02 2.65
C SER A 161 -24.47 0.86 2.09
N LEU A 162 -24.15 1.78 1.17
CA LEU A 162 -25.14 2.62 0.50
C LEU A 162 -25.75 1.96 -0.76
N ALA A 163 -25.18 0.83 -1.20
CA ALA A 163 -25.64 0.08 -2.36
C ALA A 163 -26.56 -1.10 -1.98
N GLU A 164 -26.81 -1.31 -0.68
CA GLU A 164 -27.79 -2.24 -0.11
C GLU A 164 -29.11 -1.52 0.19
#